data_AF-A0A659US08-F1
#
_entry.id   AF-A0A659US08-F1
#
_cell.length_a   1.000
_cell.length_b   1.000
_cell.length_c   1.000
_cell.angle_alpha   90.00
_cell.angle_beta   90.00
_cell.angle_gamma   90.00
#
_symmetry.space_group_name_H-M   'P 1'
#
loop_
_entity.id
_entity.type
_entity.pdbx_description
1 polymer ?
#
loop_
_entity_poly.entity_id
_entity_poly.type
_entity_poly.pdbx_seq_one_letter_code
_entity_poly.pdbx_strand_id
1 'polypeptide(L)' 'MSADHPVIVEVGLGDRAYDILIGAGLLSRAGAEISRRLPGTRAAVVTD' A
#
# COMPACT_ATOMS: atom_id res chain seq x y z
N MET A 1 7.98 21.46 1.89
CA MET A 1 7.85 20.52 3.02
C MET A 1 8.25 19.16 2.50
N SER A 2 9.10 18.47 3.26
CA SER A 2 10.02 17.41 2.84
C SER A 2 9.40 16.27 2.02
N ALA A 3 10.22 15.67 1.14
CA ALA A 3 9.89 14.54 0.30
C ALA A 3 9.44 13.32 1.14
N ASP A 4 8.12 13.12 1.27
CA ASP A 4 7.56 12.16 2.22
C ASP A 4 7.51 10.76 1.60
N HIS A 5 8.68 10.10 1.55
CA HIS A 5 8.71 8.66 1.33
C HIS A 5 8.00 7.99 2.51
N PRO A 6 7.06 7.06 2.26
CA PRO A 6 6.36 6.42 3.35
C PRO A 6 7.36 5.62 4.18
N VAL A 7 7.18 5.61 5.50
CA VAL A 7 7.83 4.63 6.36
C VAL A 7 7.27 3.27 6.00
N ILE A 8 8.15 2.31 5.79
CA ILE A 8 7.81 0.93 5.45
C ILE A 8 8.11 0.06 6.67
N VAL A 9 7.10 -0.67 7.12
CA VAL A 9 7.24 -1.68 8.18
C VAL A 9 6.96 -3.05 7.57
N GLU A 10 7.97 -3.89 7.51
CA GLU A 10 7.85 -5.28 7.06
C GLU A 10 7.22 -6.13 8.18
N VAL A 11 6.22 -6.94 7.81
CA VAL A 11 5.60 -7.92 8.71
C VAL A 11 5.96 -9.33 8.24
N GLY A 12 6.81 -10.02 9.00
CA GLY A 12 7.24 -11.37 8.71
C GLY A 12 6.21 -12.43 9.10
N LEU A 13 5.36 -12.85 8.15
CA LEU A 13 4.39 -13.95 8.31
C LEU A 13 4.72 -15.16 7.42
N GLY A 14 6.00 -15.41 7.16
CA GLY A 14 6.46 -16.42 6.21
C GLY A 14 5.98 -16.11 4.79
N ASP A 15 5.35 -17.08 4.12
CA ASP A 15 4.83 -16.95 2.75
C ASP A 15 3.75 -15.86 2.59
N ARG A 16 3.24 -15.32 3.70
CA ARG A 16 2.25 -14.23 3.71
C ARG A 16 2.81 -12.92 4.24
N ALA A 17 4.13 -12.72 4.17
CA ALA A 17 4.74 -11.45 4.55
C ALA A 17 4.22 -10.28 3.69
N TYR A 18 4.15 -9.09 4.28
CA TYR A 18 3.71 -7.88 3.60
C TYR A 18 4.26 -6.62 4.26
N ASP A 19 4.22 -5.51 3.51
CA ASP A 19 4.61 -4.19 3.97
C ASP A 19 3.41 -3.37 4.44
N ILE A 20 3.59 -2.64 5.55
CA ILE A 20 2.71 -1.55 5.96
C ILE A 20 3.37 -0.23 5.55
N LEU A 21 2.63 0.60 4.83
CA LEU A 21 3.06 1.95 4.44
C LEU A 21 2.43 2.98 5.36
N ILE A 22 3.26 3.85 5.93
CA ILE A 22 2.81 4.90 6.85
C ILE A 22 3.33 6.24 6.35
N GLY A 23 2.42 7.18 6.08
CA GLY A 23 2.80 8.51 5.60
C GLY A 23 1.63 9.30 5.01
N ALA A 24 1.85 10.59 4.77
CA ALA A 24 0.83 11.46 4.19
C ALA A 24 0.58 11.13 2.70
N GLY A 25 -0.64 11.43 2.22
CA GLY A 25 -1.00 11.31 0.81
C GLY A 25 -1.09 9.89 0.24
N LEU A 26 -0.98 8.85 1.07
CA LEU A 26 -1.07 7.44 0.64
C LEU A 26 -2.41 7.11 -0.01
N LEU A 27 -3.52 7.60 0.54
CA LEU A 27 -4.86 7.35 0.00
C LEU A 27 -5.01 7.91 -1.42
N SER A 28 -4.51 9.12 -1.67
CA SER A 28 -4.55 9.76 -2.99
C SER A 28 -3.79 8.98 -4.07
N ARG A 29 -2.80 8.16 -3.68
CA ARG A 29 -2.03 7.28 -4.57
C ARG A 29 -2.36 5.79 -4.40
N ALA A 30 -3.44 5.45 -3.70
CA ALA A 30 -3.77 4.06 -3.36
C ALA A 30 -3.95 3.18 -4.59
N GLY A 31 -4.59 3.69 -5.65
CA GLY A 31 -4.77 2.94 -6.89
C GLY A 31 -3.43 2.50 -7.51
N ALA A 32 -2.45 3.39 -7.57
CA ALA A 32 -1.11 3.07 -8.08
C ALA A 32 -0.40 2.04 -7.18
N GLU A 33 -0.61 2.11 -5.87
CA GLU A 33 -0.01 1.19 -4.91
C GLU A 33 -0.60 -0.22 -4.98
N ILE A 34 -1.92 -0.31 -5.21
CA ILE A 34 -2.63 -1.56 -5.48
C ILE A 34 -2.15 -2.15 -6.80
N SER A 35 -2.11 -1.37 -7.88
CA SER A 35 -1.66 -1.86 -9.20
C SER A 35 -0.22 -2.36 -9.20
N ARG A 36 0.67 -1.76 -8.40
CA ARG A 36 2.06 -2.24 -8.25
C ARG A 36 2.14 -3.62 -7.59
N ARG A 37 1.29 -3.90 -6.60
CA ARG A 37 1.28 -5.20 -5.88
C ARG A 37 0.44 -6.27 -6.57
N LEU A 38 -0.65 -5.87 -7.22
CA LEU A 38 -1.65 -6.76 -7.83
C LEU A 38 -1.90 -6.34 -9.29
N PRO A 39 -0.90 -6.53 -10.17
CA PRO A 39 -1.00 -6.09 -11.55
C PRO A 39 -2.15 -6.79 -12.29
N GLY A 40 -2.93 -6.03 -13.06
CA GLY A 40 -4.01 -6.54 -13.90
C GLY A 40 -5.26 -7.04 -13.15
N THR A 41 -5.31 -6.90 -11.82
CA THR A 41 -6.43 -7.38 -11.00
C THR A 41 -7.54 -6.33 -10.91
N ARG A 42 -8.80 -6.77 -10.92
CA ARG A 42 -9.96 -5.92 -10.63
C ARG A 42 -10.09 -5.74 -9.11
N ALA A 43 -10.25 -4.50 -8.66
CA ALA A 43 -10.44 -4.19 -7.24
C ALA A 43 -11.86 -3.67 -6.97
N ALA A 44 -12.39 -3.94 -5.78
CA ALA A 44 -13.62 -3.36 -5.27
C ALA A 44 -13.34 -2.70 -3.91
N VAL A 45 -13.95 -1.54 -3.66
CA VAL A 45 -13.88 -0.86 -2.36
C VAL A 45 -15.06 -1.31 -1.51
N VAL A 46 -14.79 -1.81 -0.32
CA VAL A 46 -15.80 -2.19 0.67
C VAL A 46 -15.63 -1.27 1.87
N THR A 47 -16.70 -0.59 2.24
CA THR A 47 -16.79 0.30 3.41
C THR A 47 -18.12 0.00 4.11
N ASP A 48 -18.20 0.28 5.40
CA ASP A 48 -19.44 0.23 6.20
C ASP A 48 -20.44 1.34 5.85
#